data_AF-Q8MVX6-F1
#
_entry.id   AF-Q8MVX6-F1
#
_cell.length_a   1.000
_cell.length_b   1.000
_cell.length_c   1.000
_cell.angle_alpha   90.00
_cell.angle_beta   90.00
_cell.angle_gamma   90.00
#
_symmetry.space_group_name_H-M   'P 1'
#
loop_
_entity.id
_entity.type
_entity.pdbx_description
1 polymer ?
#
loop_
_entity_poly.entity_id
_entity_poly.type
_entity_poly.pdbx_seq_one_letter_code
_entity_poly.pdbx_strand_id
1 'polypeptide(L)'
;MRVLLAFVLLLGLSVLATKEPEEVKIVSECAKENNVHRKKALDLLMSYRLKKKTHNVMCFINCIFERTNILQKVKEKVVKENHNCDSIKDADKCAESFQKFQCLVKIEMKVRGIDRG
;
A
#
# COMPACT_ATOMS: atom_id res chain seq x y z
N MET A 1 -30.75 39.86 -16.59
CA MET A 1 -29.41 39.27 -16.77
C MET A 1 -28.63 38.97 -15.47
N ARG A 2 -29.05 39.43 -14.27
CA ARG A 2 -28.33 39.15 -13.01
C ARG A 2 -28.48 37.70 -12.50
N VAL A 3 -29.55 37.01 -12.86
CA VAL A 3 -29.83 35.62 -12.41
C VAL A 3 -28.94 34.59 -13.14
N LEU A 4 -28.50 34.89 -14.37
CA LEU A 4 -27.66 33.96 -15.16
C LEU A 4 -26.22 33.86 -14.62
N LEU A 5 -25.70 34.93 -14.00
CA LEU A 5 -24.36 34.94 -13.41
C LEU A 5 -24.24 34.03 -12.18
N ALA A 6 -25.32 33.81 -11.44
CA ALA A 6 -25.31 32.94 -10.27
C ALA A 6 -25.21 31.43 -10.61
N PHE A 7 -25.74 31.01 -11.76
CA PHE A 7 -25.70 29.61 -12.19
C PHE A 7 -24.32 29.17 -12.69
N VAL A 8 -23.54 30.08 -13.28
CA VAL A 8 -22.19 29.76 -13.79
C VAL A 8 -21.20 29.49 -12.64
N LEU A 9 -21.39 30.11 -11.48
CA LEU A 9 -20.55 29.88 -10.29
C LEU A 9 -20.84 28.55 -9.58
N LEU A 10 -22.09 28.08 -9.59
CA LEU A 10 -22.48 26.81 -8.95
C LEU A 10 -21.99 25.57 -9.70
N LEU A 11 -21.86 25.65 -11.03
CA LEU A 11 -21.32 24.55 -11.84
C LEU A 11 -19.79 24.41 -11.73
N GLY A 12 -19.08 25.50 -11.37
CA GLY A 12 -17.63 25.51 -11.24
C GLY A 12 -17.09 24.81 -9.97
N LEU A 13 -17.89 24.74 -8.90
CA LEU A 13 -17.47 24.13 -7.63
C LEU A 13 -17.61 22.60 -7.61
N SER A 14 -18.44 22.04 -8.49
CA SER A 14 -18.72 20.60 -8.52
C SER A 14 -17.55 19.73 -9.00
N VAL A 15 -16.54 20.32 -9.66
CA VAL A 15 -15.49 19.59 -10.38
C VAL A 15 -14.24 19.29 -9.52
N LEU A 16 -14.06 19.92 -8.35
CA LEU A 16 -12.83 19.73 -7.56
C LEU A 16 -12.91 18.66 -6.45
N ALA A 17 -14.03 17.94 -6.31
CA ALA A 17 -14.08 16.79 -5.41
C ALA A 17 -13.52 15.52 -6.11
N THR A 18 -12.25 15.53 -6.50
CA THR A 18 -11.55 14.30 -6.88
C THR A 18 -11.43 13.42 -5.64
N LYS A 19 -12.28 12.39 -5.55
CA LYS A 19 -12.18 11.36 -4.51
C LYS A 19 -10.78 10.76 -4.53
N GLU A 20 -10.14 10.71 -3.36
CA GLU A 20 -8.86 10.04 -3.18
C GLU A 20 -8.98 8.57 -3.67
N PRO A 21 -7.98 8.04 -4.40
CA PRO A 21 -8.03 6.66 -4.85
C PRO A 21 -8.20 5.71 -3.67
N GLU A 22 -9.02 4.68 -3.84
CA GLU A 22 -9.37 3.74 -2.76
C GLU A 22 -8.13 3.11 -2.10
N GLU A 23 -7.12 2.75 -2.89
CA GLU A 23 -5.86 2.20 -2.37
C GLU A 23 -5.16 3.20 -1.43
N VAL A 24 -5.14 4.50 -1.75
CA VAL A 24 -4.50 5.54 -0.90
C VAL A 24 -5.30 5.78 0.37
N LYS A 25 -6.63 5.69 0.28
CA LYS A 25 -7.52 5.74 1.45
C LYS A 25 -7.22 4.57 2.41
N ILE A 26 -7.16 3.34 1.90
CA ILE A 26 -6.84 2.14 2.71
C ILE A 26 -5.46 2.28 3.35
N VAL A 27 -4.46 2.79 2.61
CA VAL A 27 -3.13 3.05 3.16
C VAL A 27 -3.17 4.03 4.33
N SER A 28 -3.96 5.10 4.20
CA SER A 28 -4.09 6.12 5.23
C SER A 28 -4.79 5.57 6.48
N GLU A 29 -5.81 4.74 6.30
CA GLU A 29 -6.54 4.07 7.40
C GLU A 29 -5.64 3.08 8.13
N CYS A 30 -4.99 2.16 7.42
CA CYS A 30 -4.08 1.19 8.04
C CYS A 30 -2.90 1.88 8.75
N ALA A 31 -2.39 2.98 8.19
CA ALA A 31 -1.32 3.76 8.81
C ALA A 31 -1.78 4.37 10.14
N LYS A 32 -2.99 4.94 10.17
CA LYS A 32 -3.59 5.50 11.39
C LYS A 32 -3.80 4.43 12.46
N GLU A 33 -4.42 3.31 12.11
CA GLU A 33 -4.73 2.21 13.04
C GLU A 33 -3.47 1.62 13.68
N ASN A 34 -2.37 1.57 12.94
CA ASN A 34 -1.12 0.98 13.38
C ASN A 34 -0.08 2.02 13.86
N ASN A 35 -0.48 3.27 14.09
CA ASN A 35 0.41 4.35 14.55
C ASN A 35 1.66 4.53 13.67
N VAL A 36 1.49 4.40 12.35
CA VAL A 36 2.52 4.67 11.35
C VAL A 36 2.22 6.02 10.71
N HIS A 37 3.21 6.91 10.69
CA HIS A 37 3.05 8.21 10.04
C HIS A 37 2.70 8.03 8.56
N ARG A 38 1.62 8.65 8.07
CA ARG A 38 1.11 8.48 6.69
C ARG A 38 2.19 8.64 5.61
N LYS A 39 3.05 9.66 5.72
CA LYS A 39 4.19 9.85 4.81
C LYS A 39 5.13 8.64 4.77
N LYS A 40 5.41 8.02 5.92
CA LYS A 40 6.25 6.82 6.03
C LYS A 40 5.55 5.58 5.46
N ALA A 41 4.24 5.45 5.66
CA ALA A 41 3.44 4.38 5.10
C ALA A 41 3.43 4.42 3.56
N LEU A 42 3.21 5.59 2.98
CA LEU A 42 3.26 5.79 1.53
C LEU A 42 4.66 5.53 0.96
N ASP A 43 5.71 6.07 1.60
CA ASP A 43 7.09 5.86 1.17
C ASP A 43 7.49 4.37 1.20
N LEU A 44 7.03 3.63 2.22
CA LEU A 44 7.24 2.18 2.31
C LEU A 44 6.63 1.44 1.12
N LEU A 45 5.35 1.71 0.80
CA LEU A 45 4.68 0.99 -0.28
C LEU A 45 5.20 1.35 -1.67
N MET A 46 5.72 2.57 -1.85
CA MET A 46 6.28 3.00 -3.15
C MET A 46 7.73 2.57 -3.35
N SER A 47 8.56 2.67 -2.31
CA SER A 47 10.02 2.47 -2.43
C SER A 47 10.51 1.11 -1.95
N TYR A 48 9.65 0.39 -1.22
CA TYR A 48 9.99 -0.81 -0.43
C TYR A 48 11.06 -0.59 0.65
N ARG A 49 11.44 0.66 0.94
CA ARG A 49 12.47 0.97 1.93
C ARG A 49 11.90 1.01 3.34
N LEU A 50 12.42 0.15 4.19
CA LEU A 50 12.16 0.16 5.63
C LEU A 50 13.37 0.71 6.39
N LYS A 51 13.26 1.94 6.89
CA LYS A 51 14.28 2.49 7.82
C LYS A 51 14.27 1.78 9.17
N LYS A 52 13.09 1.35 9.65
CA LYS A 52 12.91 0.66 10.94
C LYS A 52 11.79 -0.37 10.83
N LYS A 53 12.10 -1.62 11.19
CA LYS A 53 11.17 -2.77 11.24
C LYS A 53 10.53 -2.88 12.62
N THR A 54 9.67 -1.93 12.96
CA THR A 54 8.92 -1.97 14.24
C THR A 54 7.68 -2.84 14.09
N HIS A 55 7.19 -3.45 15.18
CA HIS A 55 5.96 -4.26 15.16
C HIS A 55 4.76 -3.50 14.56
N ASN A 56 4.59 -2.21 14.89
CA ASN A 56 3.60 -1.33 14.26
C ASN A 56 3.67 -1.28 12.72
N VAL A 57 4.87 -1.33 12.14
CA VAL A 57 5.03 -1.34 10.68
C VAL A 57 4.70 -2.72 10.11
N MET A 58 4.99 -3.79 10.85
CA MET A 58 4.57 -5.15 10.48
C MET A 58 3.05 -5.26 10.45
N CYS A 59 2.36 -4.76 11.47
CA CYS A 59 0.90 -4.75 11.52
C CYS A 59 0.27 -3.81 10.49
N PHE A 60 0.93 -2.70 10.15
CA PHE A 60 0.54 -1.88 9.01
C PHE A 60 0.51 -2.69 7.71
N ILE A 61 1.56 -3.47 7.43
CA ILE A 61 1.60 -4.34 6.23
C ILE A 61 0.50 -5.43 6.30
N ASN A 62 0.27 -6.04 7.47
CA ASN A 62 -0.82 -6.99 7.65
C ASN A 62 -2.18 -6.38 7.31
N CYS A 63 -2.48 -5.18 7.83
CA CYS A 63 -3.73 -4.46 7.54
C CYS A 63 -3.92 -4.22 6.03
N ILE A 64 -2.85 -3.84 5.31
CA ILE A 64 -2.92 -3.69 3.85
C ILE A 64 -3.23 -5.02 3.17
N PHE A 65 -2.62 -6.12 3.61
CA PHE A 65 -2.89 -7.44 3.04
C PHE A 65 -4.31 -7.93 3.32
N GLU A 66 -4.88 -7.61 4.47
CA GLU A 66 -6.27 -7.96 4.81
C GLU A 66 -7.30 -7.14 4.02
N ARG A 67 -6.99 -5.87 3.73
CA ARG A 67 -7.94 -4.94 3.08
C ARG A 67 -7.77 -4.81 1.58
N THR A 68 -6.71 -5.37 1.00
CA THR A 68 -6.43 -5.24 -0.42
C THR A 68 -6.00 -6.56 -1.03
N ASN A 69 -6.22 -6.69 -2.35
CA ASN A 69 -5.69 -7.81 -3.13
C ASN A 69 -4.22 -7.60 -3.55
N ILE A 70 -3.47 -6.68 -2.93
CA ILE A 70 -2.11 -6.36 -3.39
C ILE A 70 -1.18 -7.57 -3.32
N LEU A 71 -1.34 -8.40 -2.29
CA LEU A 71 -0.57 -9.62 -2.14
C LEU A 71 -0.78 -10.56 -3.33
N GLN A 72 -2.04 -10.75 -3.72
CA GLN A 72 -2.41 -11.58 -4.88
C GLN A 72 -1.88 -10.98 -6.20
N LYS A 73 -2.04 -9.67 -6.40
CA LYS A 73 -1.50 -8.96 -7.58
C LYS A 73 0.02 -9.10 -7.69
N VAL A 74 0.76 -9.06 -6.58
CA VAL A 74 2.22 -9.22 -6.61
C VAL A 74 2.59 -10.66 -6.94
N LYS A 75 1.93 -11.66 -6.35
CA LYS A 75 2.15 -13.08 -6.68
C LYS A 75 1.94 -13.37 -8.17
N GLU A 76 0.89 -12.83 -8.77
CA GLU A 76 0.62 -13.01 -10.20
C GLU A 76 1.75 -12.46 -11.08
N LYS A 77 2.38 -11.36 -10.67
CA LYS A 77 3.54 -10.78 -11.38
C LYS A 77 4.80 -11.63 -11.23
N VAL A 78 4.97 -12.31 -10.10
CA VAL A 78 6.16 -13.12 -9.80
C VAL A 78 5.92 -14.62 -9.96
N VAL A 79 4.79 -15.05 -10.52
CA VAL A 79 4.40 -16.47 -10.63
C VAL A 79 5.41 -17.33 -11.39
N LYS A 80 6.20 -16.72 -12.28
CA LYS A 80 7.26 -17.40 -13.04
C LYS A 80 8.54 -17.61 -12.22
N GLU A 81 8.70 -16.88 -11.13
CA GLU A 81 9.82 -17.05 -10.21
C GLU A 81 9.46 -18.14 -9.20
N ASN A 82 10.21 -19.24 -9.21
CA ASN A 82 10.02 -20.30 -8.24
C ASN A 82 10.31 -19.77 -6.83
N HIS A 83 9.25 -19.56 -6.03
CA HIS A 83 9.35 -18.99 -4.69
C HIS A 83 8.41 -19.68 -3.69
N ASN A 84 8.77 -19.64 -2.42
CA ASN A 84 8.01 -20.25 -1.32
C ASN A 84 7.47 -19.21 -0.32
N CYS A 85 7.26 -17.96 -0.73
CA CYS A 85 6.79 -16.91 0.17
C CYS A 85 5.48 -17.28 0.89
N ASP A 86 4.61 -18.07 0.26
CA ASP A 86 3.34 -18.50 0.87
C ASP A 86 3.48 -19.53 1.99
N SER A 87 4.61 -20.24 2.02
CA SER A 87 4.90 -21.22 3.07
C SER A 87 5.34 -20.57 4.37
N ILE A 88 5.62 -19.26 4.38
CA ILE A 88 6.00 -18.51 5.57
C ILE A 88 4.83 -18.51 6.56
N LYS A 89 5.10 -18.93 7.79
CA LYS A 89 4.16 -18.93 8.91
C LYS A 89 4.86 -18.38 10.15
N ASP A 90 4.13 -17.59 10.91
CA ASP A 90 4.57 -17.06 12.20
C ASP A 90 3.38 -17.07 13.17
N ALA A 91 3.66 -17.12 14.48
CA ALA A 91 2.62 -17.04 15.50
C ALA A 91 1.99 -15.64 15.54
N ASP A 92 2.77 -14.61 15.22
CA ASP A 92 2.31 -13.23 15.06
C ASP A 92 1.93 -12.97 13.59
N LYS A 93 0.66 -12.67 13.34
CA LYS A 93 0.16 -12.38 11.98
C LYS A 93 0.81 -11.15 11.36
N CYS A 94 1.19 -10.17 12.18
CA CYS A 94 1.94 -9.02 11.72
C CYS A 94 3.33 -9.45 11.22
N ALA A 95 4.04 -10.27 12.00
CA ALA A 95 5.35 -10.80 11.62
C ALA A 95 5.26 -11.70 10.37
N GLU A 96 4.25 -12.58 10.30
CA GLU A 96 4.01 -13.46 9.15
C GLU A 96 3.82 -12.65 7.87
N SER A 97 2.88 -11.69 7.88
CA SER A 97 2.60 -10.84 6.72
C SER A 97 3.80 -9.99 6.34
N PHE A 98 4.56 -9.50 7.32
CA PHE A 98 5.78 -8.75 7.04
C PHE A 98 6.88 -9.61 6.39
N GLN A 99 7.10 -10.83 6.86
CA GLN A 99 8.07 -11.75 6.24
C GLN A 99 7.65 -12.13 4.80
N LYS A 100 6.35 -12.38 4.57
CA LYS A 100 5.78 -12.58 3.22
C LYS A 100 6.02 -11.39 2.31
N PHE A 101 5.76 -10.19 2.80
CA PHE A 101 6.03 -8.94 2.08
C PHE A 101 7.51 -8.83 1.71
N GLN A 102 8.43 -9.05 2.66
CA GLN A 102 9.86 -8.99 2.38
C GLN A 102 10.30 -10.01 1.33
N CYS A 103 9.75 -11.23 1.38
CA CYS A 103 10.03 -12.28 0.40
C CYS A 103 9.59 -11.86 -1.01
N LEU A 104 8.35 -11.39 -1.16
CA LEU A 104 7.80 -10.97 -2.45
C LEU A 104 8.47 -9.71 -3.01
N VAL A 105 8.78 -8.73 -2.16
CA VAL A 105 9.53 -7.53 -2.55
C VAL A 105 10.90 -7.89 -3.11
N LYS A 106 11.61 -8.83 -2.48
CA LYS A 106 12.93 -9.28 -2.97
C LYS A 106 12.83 -9.85 -4.38
N ILE A 107 11.79 -10.64 -4.64
CA ILE A 107 11.55 -11.24 -5.96
C ILE A 107 11.15 -10.17 -6.98
N GLU A 108 10.22 -9.28 -6.62
CA GLU A 108 9.81 -8.20 -7.51
C GLU A 108 10.96 -7.25 -7.85
N MET A 109 11.82 -6.92 -6.88
CA MET A 109 13.02 -6.13 -7.10
C MET A 109 13.99 -6.83 -8.07
N LYS A 110 14.21 -8.14 -7.89
CA LYS A 110 15.00 -8.96 -8.82
C LYS A 110 14.40 -8.95 -10.23
N VAL A 111 13.09 -9.16 -10.37
CA VAL A 111 12.38 -9.15 -11.67
C VAL A 111 12.47 -7.79 -12.36
N ARG A 112 12.45 -6.69 -11.59
CA ARG A 112 12.59 -5.33 -12.14
C ARG A 112 14.05 -4.94 -12.44
N GLY A 113 15.03 -5.80 -12.15
CA GLY A 113 16.45 -5.46 -12.27
C GLY A 113 16.91 -4.37 -11.29
N ILE A 114 16.14 -4.14 -10.22
CA ILE A 114 16.45 -3.17 -9.16
C ILE A 114 17.10 -3.95 -8.03
N ASP A 115 18.28 -4.53 -8.27
CA ASP A 115 19.05 -5.12 -7.18
C ASP A 115 19.68 -3.97 -6.37
N ARG A 116 19.07 -3.65 -5.22
CA ARG A 116 19.70 -2.79 -4.22
C ARG A 116 20.20 -3.73 -3.14
N GLY A 117 21.48 -4.11 -3.27
CA GLY A 117 22.22 -4.90 -2.29
C GLY A 117 22.06 -4.40 -0.86
#